data_AF-R0AK02-F1
#
_entry.id   AF-R0AK02-F1
#
_cell.length_a   1.000
_cell.length_b   1.000
_cell.length_c   1.000
_cell.angle_alpha   90.00
_cell.angle_beta   90.00
_cell.angle_gamma   90.00
#
_symmetry.space_group_name_H-M   'P 1'
#
loop_
_entity.id
_entity.type
_entity.pdbx_description
1 polymer ?
#
loop_
_entity_poly.entity_id
_entity_poly.type
_entity_poly.pdbx_seq_one_letter_code
_entity_poly.pdbx_strand_id
1 'polypeptide(L)'
;MIWSPIVTILAATVLLCGCGSTVSPAAGSSRARESALPESMEYLSEVPAPETASESLPEITAKPELLTDAKTLFPMEYGTDADVIFFADLDHDGEPERITAGLDDFQASGGQYASLKVLAGESADSPVIWEHDYSVAHAGWTMLYLYRENGADYLMEYSPYMNQGYGAYSIRVFYIGPDKKTVEAHSHTADFALQQEGRTGFFGDPDALAAFMDTAEGYIKSSLLLVSTDQGRLAYSTPERPVTLNHDDSFFTDSWNVTEKWDGRETIE
;
A
#
# COMPACT_ATOMS: atom_id res chain seq x y z
N MET A 1 -4.19 4.85 -74.54
CA MET A 1 -3.98 3.42 -74.24
C MET A 1 -4.33 3.25 -72.75
N ILE A 2 -5.46 2.65 -72.31
CA ILE A 2 -5.94 1.25 -72.47
C ILE A 2 -4.95 0.31 -71.77
N TRP A 3 -5.23 -0.45 -70.68
CA TRP A 3 -6.51 -1.01 -70.21
C TRP A 3 -6.57 -1.35 -68.70
N SER A 4 -7.82 -1.52 -68.25
CA SER A 4 -8.35 -2.10 -67.01
C SER A 4 -8.35 -3.65 -67.05
N PRO A 5 -8.83 -4.38 -66.03
CA PRO A 5 -10.27 -4.68 -65.88
C PRO A 5 -10.78 -4.51 -64.42
N ILE A 6 -11.97 -3.98 -64.10
CA ILE A 6 -13.38 -4.31 -64.41
C ILE A 6 -13.87 -5.58 -63.68
N VAL A 7 -14.56 -5.42 -62.53
CA VAL A 7 -16.04 -5.49 -62.27
C VAL A 7 -16.37 -6.84 -61.57
N THR A 8 -17.12 -6.92 -60.47
CA THR A 8 -18.59 -6.79 -60.44
C THR A 8 -19.14 -6.64 -59.01
N ILE A 9 -20.09 -5.71 -58.89
CA ILE A 9 -20.99 -5.43 -57.76
C ILE A 9 -22.20 -6.37 -57.84
N LEU A 10 -22.80 -6.80 -56.73
CA LEU A 10 -24.27 -6.81 -56.63
C LEU A 10 -24.76 -6.73 -55.18
N ALA A 11 -25.55 -5.70 -54.93
CA ALA A 11 -26.43 -5.54 -53.77
C ALA A 11 -27.85 -6.04 -54.13
N ALA A 12 -28.65 -6.44 -53.13
CA ALA A 12 -30.10 -6.14 -53.05
C ALA A 12 -30.78 -6.72 -51.80
N THR A 13 -30.97 -5.84 -50.83
CA THR A 13 -32.16 -5.50 -50.03
C THR A 13 -33.53 -6.25 -50.12
N VAL A 14 -34.11 -6.43 -48.93
CA VAL A 14 -35.51 -6.14 -48.44
C VAL A 14 -36.63 -7.19 -48.60
N LEU A 15 -37.35 -7.46 -47.49
CA LEU A 15 -38.83 -7.40 -47.25
C LEU A 15 -39.19 -8.35 -46.08
N LEU A 16 -39.61 -7.88 -44.89
CA LEU A 16 -40.95 -7.41 -44.44
C LEU A 16 -41.91 -8.54 -43.94
N CYS A 17 -42.32 -8.38 -42.67
CA CYS A 17 -43.63 -8.64 -42.03
C CYS A 17 -44.38 -9.99 -42.15
N GLY A 18 -45.00 -10.42 -41.04
CA GLY A 18 -46.28 -11.15 -41.10
C GLY A 18 -46.62 -12.07 -39.92
N CYS A 19 -47.72 -11.74 -39.22
CA CYS A 19 -48.33 -12.40 -38.06
C CYS A 19 -49.02 -13.76 -38.37
N GLY A 20 -49.34 -14.55 -37.32
CA GLY A 20 -50.51 -15.47 -37.37
C GLY A 20 -50.43 -16.78 -36.55
N SER A 21 -51.25 -16.87 -35.51
CA SER A 21 -51.54 -17.94 -34.54
C SER A 21 -52.03 -19.29 -35.16
N THR A 22 -52.14 -20.45 -34.49
CA THR A 22 -52.80 -20.91 -33.23
C THR A 22 -52.37 -22.37 -32.95
N VAL A 23 -52.41 -22.95 -31.73
CA VAL A 23 -53.58 -23.60 -31.08
C VAL A 23 -53.32 -23.78 -29.56
N SER A 24 -54.35 -23.54 -28.73
CA SER A 24 -54.52 -24.03 -27.34
C SER A 24 -55.77 -24.94 -27.27
N PRO A 25 -56.01 -25.73 -26.20
CA PRO A 25 -56.63 -25.26 -24.92
C PRO A 25 -55.95 -25.83 -23.64
N ALA A 26 -55.88 -25.14 -22.50
CA ALA A 26 -56.82 -25.07 -21.34
C ALA A 26 -57.12 -26.46 -20.69
N ALA A 27 -57.18 -26.70 -19.37
CA ALA A 27 -57.12 -25.93 -18.11
C ALA A 27 -56.95 -26.92 -16.93
N GLY A 28 -56.56 -26.48 -15.73
CA GLY A 28 -56.71 -27.30 -14.50
C GLY A 28 -55.93 -26.81 -13.28
N SER A 29 -56.59 -26.07 -12.41
CA SER A 29 -56.09 -25.57 -11.10
C SER A 29 -55.85 -26.71 -10.10
N SER A 30 -54.82 -26.62 -9.24
CA SER A 30 -55.02 -26.81 -7.80
C SER A 30 -53.82 -26.33 -6.97
N ARG A 31 -54.17 -25.86 -5.78
CA ARG A 31 -53.36 -25.29 -4.71
C ARG A 31 -52.85 -26.42 -3.82
N ALA A 32 -51.66 -26.22 -3.27
CA ALA A 32 -51.11 -26.84 -2.05
C ALA A 32 -50.98 -28.38 -2.01
N ARG A 33 -49.73 -28.85 -1.97
CA ARG A 33 -49.35 -29.94 -1.08
C ARG A 33 -47.91 -29.79 -0.60
N GLU A 34 -47.82 -29.65 0.71
CA GLU A 34 -46.67 -29.85 1.58
C GLU A 34 -45.83 -31.06 1.18
N SER A 35 -44.50 -30.90 1.16
CA SER A 35 -43.59 -32.03 1.15
C SER A 35 -42.26 -31.66 1.84
N ALA A 36 -42.21 -32.05 3.10
CA ALA A 36 -41.06 -32.64 3.79
C ALA A 36 -39.72 -31.88 3.76
N LEU A 37 -39.42 -31.24 4.90
CA LEU A 37 -38.07 -31.02 5.40
C LEU A 37 -37.36 -32.37 5.55
N PRO A 38 -36.10 -32.54 5.11
CA PRO A 38 -35.24 -33.55 5.69
C PRO A 38 -34.66 -33.04 7.01
N GLU A 39 -34.86 -33.85 8.05
CA GLU A 39 -34.19 -33.76 9.34
C GLU A 39 -32.67 -33.88 9.20
N SER A 40 -31.96 -33.21 10.12
CA SER A 40 -30.56 -33.43 10.49
C SER A 40 -29.50 -33.16 9.41
N MET A 41 -29.21 -31.87 9.17
CA MET A 41 -27.80 -31.46 9.11
C MET A 41 -27.50 -30.81 10.45
N GLU A 42 -26.93 -31.59 11.36
CA GLU A 42 -26.22 -31.02 12.50
C GLU A 42 -25.17 -30.07 11.92
N TYR A 43 -25.36 -28.78 12.19
CA TYR A 43 -24.30 -27.81 12.07
C TYR A 43 -23.23 -28.22 13.08
N LEU A 44 -22.21 -28.94 12.62
CA LEU A 44 -20.93 -29.03 13.31
C LEU A 44 -20.30 -27.63 13.26
N SER A 45 -20.83 -26.72 14.05
CA SER A 45 -20.15 -25.50 14.47
C SER A 45 -19.17 -25.87 15.57
N GLU A 46 -18.11 -26.57 15.18
CA GLU A 46 -16.94 -26.78 16.01
C GLU A 46 -15.72 -26.52 15.14
N VAL A 47 -15.62 -25.28 14.66
CA VAL A 47 -14.30 -24.69 14.48
C VAL A 47 -13.79 -24.56 15.92
N PRO A 48 -12.71 -25.27 16.31
CA PRO A 48 -12.14 -25.06 17.62
C PRO A 48 -11.83 -23.56 17.71
N ALA A 49 -12.33 -22.91 18.76
CA ALA A 49 -11.82 -21.60 19.13
C ALA A 49 -10.29 -21.70 19.09
N PRO A 50 -9.58 -20.75 18.44
CA PRO A 50 -8.13 -20.85 18.37
C PRO A 50 -7.65 -21.10 19.79
N GLU A 51 -7.02 -22.27 19.98
CA GLU A 51 -6.44 -22.61 21.26
C GLU A 51 -5.64 -21.40 21.69
N THR A 52 -5.85 -20.99 22.94
CA THR A 52 -5.18 -19.89 23.60
C THR A 52 -3.68 -20.14 23.57
N ALA A 53 -3.06 -19.81 22.45
CA ALA A 53 -1.67 -19.49 22.36
C ALA A 53 -1.56 -18.16 23.09
N SER A 54 -1.21 -18.26 24.37
CA SER A 54 -0.36 -17.24 25.00
C SER A 54 0.98 -17.27 24.24
N GLU A 55 0.96 -16.94 22.95
CA GLU A 55 2.14 -16.62 22.17
C GLU A 55 2.54 -15.26 22.68
N SER A 56 3.63 -15.25 23.44
CA SER A 56 4.37 -14.02 23.73
C SER A 56 4.45 -13.21 22.44
N LEU A 57 4.15 -11.92 22.53
CA LEU A 57 4.29 -11.00 21.41
C LEU A 57 5.67 -11.17 20.77
N PRO A 58 5.78 -11.05 19.42
CA PRO A 58 7.06 -11.05 18.74
C PRO A 58 8.00 -10.04 19.36
N GLU A 59 9.29 -10.36 19.39
CA GLU A 59 10.31 -9.44 19.90
C GLU A 59 10.41 -8.21 19.00
N ILE A 60 10.41 -7.03 19.60
CA ILE A 60 10.67 -5.77 18.89
C ILE A 60 12.13 -5.76 18.48
N THR A 61 12.39 -5.72 17.18
CA THR A 61 13.73 -6.00 16.63
C THR A 61 14.62 -4.77 16.50
N ALA A 62 14.08 -3.57 16.71
CA ALA A 62 14.83 -2.33 16.60
C ALA A 62 15.80 -2.15 17.77
N LYS A 63 17.07 -1.90 17.44
CA LYS A 63 18.01 -1.19 18.33
C LYS A 63 18.04 0.27 17.88
N PRO A 64 18.31 1.25 18.77
CA PRO A 64 18.51 2.63 18.34
C PRO A 64 19.68 2.69 17.36
N GLU A 65 19.38 2.82 16.08
CA GLU A 65 20.40 3.00 15.04
C GLU A 65 20.80 4.47 15.04
N LEU A 66 22.11 4.74 15.16
CA LEU A 66 22.64 6.09 15.03
C LEU A 66 22.64 6.47 13.55
N LEU A 67 21.48 6.85 13.05
CA LEU A 67 21.32 7.40 11.72
C LEU A 67 21.89 8.81 11.71
N THR A 68 22.88 9.05 10.84
CA THR A 68 23.34 10.41 10.59
C THR A 68 22.28 11.20 9.85
N ASP A 69 22.07 12.46 10.26
CA ASP A 69 21.18 13.42 9.58
C ASP A 69 21.64 13.61 8.14
N ALA A 70 21.11 12.77 7.25
CA ALA A 70 21.35 12.84 5.84
C ALA A 70 20.37 13.87 5.30
N LYS A 71 20.84 15.11 5.12
CA LYS A 71 20.13 16.06 4.25
C LYS A 71 20.16 15.49 2.83
N THR A 72 19.18 14.66 2.52
CA THR A 72 19.06 13.98 1.24
C THR A 72 18.28 14.87 0.29
N LEU A 73 19.02 15.51 -0.62
CA LEU A 73 18.41 16.20 -1.75
C LEU A 73 18.37 15.21 -2.92
N PHE A 74 17.21 14.65 -3.16
CA PHE A 74 16.94 13.89 -4.39
C PHE A 74 16.43 14.85 -5.47
N PRO A 75 16.93 14.76 -6.71
CA PRO A 75 16.38 15.52 -7.82
C PRO A 75 14.90 15.15 -8.01
N MET A 76 14.09 16.18 -8.22
CA MET A 76 12.66 16.06 -8.55
C MET A 76 12.33 16.97 -9.72
N GLU A 77 11.43 16.53 -10.59
CA GLU A 77 10.86 17.35 -11.65
C GLU A 77 9.39 17.03 -11.89
N TYR A 78 8.72 17.90 -12.65
CA TYR A 78 7.37 17.63 -13.14
C TYR A 78 7.44 16.97 -14.51
N GLY A 79 6.76 15.83 -14.64
CA GLY A 79 6.48 15.18 -15.91
C GLY A 79 5.48 15.98 -16.75
N THR A 80 5.34 15.58 -18.02
CA THR A 80 4.40 16.19 -18.97
C THR A 80 2.95 16.12 -18.53
N ASP A 81 2.61 15.11 -17.72
CA ASP A 81 1.25 14.84 -17.25
C ASP A 81 1.02 15.32 -15.81
N ALA A 82 1.85 16.27 -15.34
CA ALA A 82 1.86 16.81 -13.97
C ALA A 82 2.20 15.77 -12.87
N ASP A 83 2.63 14.57 -13.26
CA ASP A 83 3.26 13.60 -12.38
C ASP A 83 4.56 14.17 -11.78
N VAL A 84 4.86 13.84 -10.53
CA VAL A 84 6.16 14.12 -9.94
C VAL A 84 7.11 12.97 -10.26
N ILE A 85 8.27 13.33 -10.80
CA ILE A 85 9.34 12.40 -11.14
C ILE A 85 10.47 12.60 -10.14
N PHE A 86 10.99 11.49 -9.60
CA PHE A 86 12.15 11.47 -8.72
C PHE A 86 13.30 10.70 -9.38
N PHE A 87 14.53 11.01 -9.00
CA PHE A 87 15.72 10.33 -9.50
C PHE A 87 16.61 9.84 -8.35
N ALA A 88 16.99 8.57 -8.42
CA ALA A 88 17.87 7.91 -7.45
C ALA A 88 18.51 6.66 -8.08
N ASP A 89 19.70 6.30 -7.65
CA ASP A 89 20.41 5.08 -8.08
C ASP A 89 19.98 3.91 -7.18
N LEU A 90 18.81 3.33 -7.45
CA LEU A 90 18.17 2.28 -6.68
C LEU A 90 18.65 0.88 -7.05
N ASP A 91 19.34 0.69 -8.17
CA ASP A 91 19.95 -0.61 -8.52
C ASP A 91 21.48 -0.69 -8.32
N HIS A 92 22.08 0.44 -7.91
CA HIS A 92 23.49 0.59 -7.56
C HIS A 92 24.44 0.38 -8.75
N ASP A 93 23.98 0.69 -9.97
CA ASP A 93 24.80 0.66 -11.18
C ASP A 93 25.59 1.95 -11.45
N GLY A 94 25.28 3.02 -10.70
CA GLY A 94 25.93 4.33 -10.75
C GLY A 94 25.22 5.35 -11.65
N GLU A 95 24.14 4.97 -12.33
CA GLU A 95 23.24 5.85 -13.06
C GLU A 95 21.90 5.97 -12.30
N PRO A 96 21.17 7.08 -12.42
CA PRO A 96 19.91 7.24 -11.72
C PRO A 96 18.73 6.61 -12.47
N GLU A 97 17.88 5.91 -11.71
CA GLU A 97 16.56 5.48 -12.15
C GLU A 97 15.55 6.62 -12.09
N ARG A 98 14.55 6.53 -12.97
CA ARG A 98 13.35 7.37 -12.92
C ARG A 98 12.28 6.71 -12.05
N ILE A 99 11.72 7.47 -11.12
CA ILE A 99 10.64 7.02 -10.24
C ILE A 99 9.40 7.87 -10.49
N THR A 100 8.23 7.25 -10.67
CA THR A 100 6.96 7.93 -10.90
C THR A 100 5.91 7.51 -9.87
N ALA A 101 5.24 8.48 -9.24
CA ALA A 101 4.27 8.23 -8.16
C ALA A 101 2.88 7.74 -8.62
N GLY A 102 2.62 7.66 -9.93
CA GLY A 102 1.40 7.08 -10.49
C GLY A 102 0.13 7.86 -10.10
N LEU A 103 0.14 9.20 -10.18
CA LEU A 103 -1.02 10.01 -9.81
C LEU A 103 -2.20 9.78 -10.77
N ASP A 104 -1.91 9.48 -12.03
CA ASP A 104 -2.92 9.10 -13.02
C ASP A 104 -3.62 7.79 -12.64
N ASP A 105 -2.88 6.80 -12.16
CA ASP A 105 -3.43 5.52 -11.69
C ASP A 105 -4.32 5.73 -10.44
N PHE A 106 -3.93 6.66 -9.56
CA PHE A 106 -4.75 7.06 -8.43
C PHE A 106 -6.08 7.71 -8.85
N GLN A 107 -6.06 8.62 -9.83
CA GLN A 107 -7.28 9.23 -10.34
C GLN A 107 -8.16 8.19 -11.06
N ALA A 108 -7.56 7.34 -11.90
CA ALA A 108 -8.26 6.31 -12.66
C ALA A 108 -8.91 5.25 -11.75
N SER A 109 -8.30 4.93 -10.62
CA SER A 109 -8.85 4.01 -9.62
C SER A 109 -9.98 4.62 -8.77
N GLY A 110 -10.31 5.91 -8.97
CA GLY A 110 -11.25 6.63 -8.12
C GLY A 110 -10.68 6.94 -6.73
N GLY A 111 -9.36 7.04 -6.61
CA GLY A 111 -8.64 7.35 -5.38
C GLY A 111 -8.42 6.16 -4.46
N GLN A 112 -8.29 4.95 -4.99
CA GLN A 112 -8.18 3.71 -4.19
C GLN A 112 -6.74 3.23 -3.99
N TYR A 113 -5.88 3.42 -4.99
CA TYR A 113 -4.47 3.05 -4.91
C TYR A 113 -3.64 3.92 -5.85
N ALA A 114 -2.37 4.13 -5.51
CA ALA A 114 -1.37 4.72 -6.39
C ALA A 114 -0.33 3.65 -6.76
N SER A 115 0.10 3.60 -8.02
CA SER A 115 1.10 2.63 -8.47
C SER A 115 2.44 3.32 -8.68
N LEU A 116 3.41 3.03 -7.82
CA LEU A 116 4.73 3.62 -7.92
C LEU A 116 5.63 2.73 -8.77
N LYS A 117 6.27 3.32 -9.78
CA LYS A 117 7.10 2.62 -10.77
C LYS A 117 8.52 3.14 -10.73
N VAL A 118 9.48 2.23 -10.86
CA VAL A 118 10.90 2.53 -11.05
C VAL A 118 11.31 2.01 -12.43
N LEU A 119 11.85 2.89 -13.26
CA LEU A 119 12.32 2.60 -14.61
C LEU A 119 13.86 2.59 -14.61
N ALA A 120 14.46 1.68 -15.37
CA ALA A 120 15.92 1.41 -15.44
C ALA A 120 16.81 2.56 -15.95
N GLY A 121 16.30 3.78 -16.01
CA GLY A 121 17.03 4.96 -16.43
C GLY A 121 16.09 6.16 -16.55
N GLU A 122 16.65 7.33 -16.78
CA GLU A 122 15.92 8.61 -16.70
C GLU A 122 14.78 8.79 -17.73
N SER A 123 14.80 8.06 -18.85
CA SER A 123 13.80 8.18 -19.92
C SER A 123 12.44 7.59 -19.55
N ALA A 124 11.36 8.22 -20.02
CA ALA A 124 9.99 7.67 -19.93
C ALA A 124 9.83 6.33 -20.68
N ASP A 125 10.68 6.09 -21.69
CA ASP A 125 10.65 4.88 -22.52
C ASP A 125 11.48 3.73 -21.92
N SER A 126 12.16 3.96 -20.79
CA SER A 126 12.95 2.94 -20.10
C SER A 126 12.05 1.81 -19.58
N PRO A 127 12.53 0.56 -19.54
CA PRO A 127 11.74 -0.54 -19.00
C PRO A 127 11.52 -0.36 -17.50
N VAL A 128 10.31 -0.68 -17.04
CA VAL A 128 10.01 -0.81 -15.60
C VAL A 128 10.81 -1.98 -15.03
N ILE A 129 11.51 -1.72 -13.92
CA ILE A 129 12.29 -2.72 -13.19
C ILE A 129 11.67 -3.07 -11.83
N TRP A 130 10.84 -2.18 -11.28
CA TRP A 130 10.09 -2.41 -10.06
C TRP A 130 8.79 -1.61 -10.08
N GLU A 131 7.74 -2.17 -9.50
CA GLU A 131 6.41 -1.57 -9.41
C GLU A 131 5.73 -2.04 -8.13
N HIS A 132 5.04 -1.14 -7.44
CA HIS A 132 4.26 -1.47 -6.25
C HIS A 132 3.02 -0.59 -6.08
N ASP A 133 1.93 -1.19 -5.66
CA ASP A 133 0.66 -0.51 -5.43
C ASP A 133 0.48 -0.15 -3.96
N TYR A 134 0.24 1.12 -3.68
CA TYR A 134 -0.02 1.66 -2.35
C TYR A 134 -1.50 1.94 -2.18
N SER A 135 -2.15 1.24 -1.24
CA SER A 135 -3.60 1.36 -0.99
C SER A 135 -3.92 2.37 0.10
N VAL A 136 -5.03 3.10 -0.07
CA VAL A 136 -5.59 3.97 0.99
C VAL A 136 -6.50 3.21 1.97
N ALA A 137 -6.75 1.92 1.73
CA ALA A 137 -7.45 1.08 2.70
C ALA A 137 -6.58 0.87 3.94
N HIS A 138 -7.19 0.92 5.13
CA HIS A 138 -6.46 0.85 6.41
C HIS A 138 -5.48 -0.33 6.52
N ALA A 139 -5.84 -1.50 5.98
CA ALA A 139 -4.98 -2.68 6.04
C ALA A 139 -3.70 -2.56 5.17
N GLY A 140 -3.63 -1.56 4.29
CA GLY A 140 -2.51 -1.30 3.38
C GLY A 140 -1.95 0.11 3.51
N TRP A 141 -2.15 0.77 4.66
CA TRP A 141 -1.48 2.05 4.92
C TRP A 141 0.02 1.83 5.00
N THR A 142 0.73 2.53 4.12
CA THR A 142 2.18 2.45 3.99
C THR A 142 2.69 3.80 3.53
N MET A 143 3.90 4.13 3.96
CA MET A 143 4.65 5.26 3.47
C MET A 143 5.96 4.76 2.88
N LEU A 144 6.24 5.18 1.65
CA LEU A 144 7.48 4.90 0.95
C LEU A 144 8.30 6.17 0.84
N TYR A 145 9.59 6.05 1.13
CA TYR A 145 10.54 7.14 1.09
C TYR A 145 11.78 6.79 0.28
N LEU A 146 12.43 7.80 -0.29
CA LEU A 146 13.81 7.72 -0.73
C LEU A 146 14.74 8.00 0.44
N TYR A 147 15.64 7.07 0.69
CA TYR A 147 16.62 7.12 1.77
C TYR A 147 18.03 6.97 1.18
N ARG A 148 19.02 7.67 1.74
CA ARG A 148 20.42 7.54 1.34
C ARG A 148 21.28 7.28 2.56
N GLU A 149 22.07 6.22 2.49
CA GLU A 149 23.02 5.84 3.53
C GLU A 149 24.37 5.54 2.90
N ASN A 150 25.45 6.08 3.48
CA ASN A 150 26.82 5.84 3.02
C ASN A 150 27.04 6.09 1.51
N GLY A 151 26.24 6.97 0.90
CA GLY A 151 26.31 7.33 -0.51
C GLY A 151 25.51 6.44 -1.46
N ALA A 152 24.83 5.40 -0.97
CA ALA A 152 23.95 4.54 -1.75
C ALA A 152 22.47 4.90 -1.52
N ASP A 153 21.64 4.76 -2.56
CA ASP A 153 20.21 5.07 -2.48
C ASP A 153 19.39 3.81 -2.20
N TYR A 154 18.33 4.01 -1.43
CA TYR A 154 17.43 2.95 -0.99
C TYR A 154 15.99 3.45 -1.00
N LEU A 155 15.09 2.49 -1.09
CA LEU A 155 13.70 2.65 -0.70
C LEU A 155 13.55 2.28 0.78
N MET A 156 12.84 3.12 1.53
CA MET A 156 12.44 2.84 2.90
C MET A 156 10.91 2.78 2.97
N GLU A 157 10.37 1.63 3.33
CA GLU A 157 8.95 1.42 3.59
C GLU A 157 8.69 1.43 5.08
N TYR A 158 7.75 2.28 5.50
CA TYR A 158 7.18 2.27 6.85
C TYR A 158 5.71 1.88 6.76
N SER A 159 5.34 0.80 7.45
CA SER A 159 3.99 0.23 7.42
C SER A 159 3.44 0.16 8.84
N PRO A 160 2.70 1.18 9.30
CA PRO A 160 2.00 1.12 10.56
C PRO A 160 0.68 0.35 10.40
N TYR A 161 0.53 -0.79 11.08
CA TYR A 161 -0.73 -1.51 11.14
C TYR A 161 -1.28 -1.56 12.56
N MET A 162 -2.59 -1.32 12.70
CA MET A 162 -3.33 -1.64 13.92
C MET A 162 -4.68 -2.26 13.60
N ASN A 163 -5.10 -3.24 14.37
CA ASN A 163 -6.44 -3.82 14.26
C ASN A 163 -6.88 -4.37 15.62
N GLN A 164 -8.08 -3.99 16.08
CA GLN A 164 -8.70 -4.55 17.29
C GLN A 164 -7.78 -4.55 18.53
N GLY A 165 -6.98 -3.49 18.68
CA GLY A 165 -6.06 -3.38 19.81
C GLY A 165 -4.78 -4.22 19.66
N TYR A 166 -4.47 -4.75 18.48
CA TYR A 166 -3.16 -5.28 18.14
C TYR A 166 -2.45 -4.30 17.19
N GLY A 167 -1.17 -4.03 17.42
CA GLY A 167 -0.32 -3.21 16.58
C GLY A 167 0.85 -4.01 16.02
N ALA A 168 1.17 -3.79 14.75
CA ALA A 168 2.32 -4.36 14.06
C ALA A 168 2.93 -3.29 13.16
N TYR A 169 4.07 -2.74 13.57
CA TYR A 169 4.80 -1.76 12.77
C TYR A 169 5.99 -2.42 12.12
N SER A 170 6.29 -2.02 10.89
CA SER A 170 7.51 -2.45 10.22
C SER A 170 8.18 -1.30 9.49
N ILE A 171 9.51 -1.35 9.48
CA ILE A 171 10.38 -0.58 8.61
C ILE A 171 11.14 -1.58 7.76
N ARG A 172 11.22 -1.32 6.45
CA ARG A 172 12.03 -2.12 5.53
C ARG A 172 12.84 -1.19 4.64
N VAL A 173 14.15 -1.33 4.66
CA VAL A 173 15.07 -0.59 3.79
C VAL A 173 15.60 -1.57 2.74
N PHE A 174 15.44 -1.25 1.46
CA PHE A 174 15.82 -2.14 0.37
C PHE A 174 16.22 -1.37 -0.89
N TYR A 175 16.86 -2.09 -1.80
CA TYR A 175 17.23 -1.62 -3.14
C TYR A 175 16.87 -2.69 -4.19
N ILE A 176 17.03 -2.39 -5.47
CA ILE A 176 16.69 -3.30 -6.57
C ILE A 176 17.96 -4.06 -6.98
N GLY A 177 17.96 -5.38 -6.80
CA GLY A 177 19.07 -6.22 -7.22
C GLY A 177 19.17 -6.37 -8.74
N PRO A 178 20.31 -6.89 -9.26
CA PRO A 178 20.55 -7.05 -10.70
C PRO A 178 19.58 -8.02 -11.37
N ASP A 179 18.87 -8.87 -10.61
CA ASP A 179 17.81 -9.75 -11.09
C ASP A 179 16.42 -9.12 -11.01
N LYS A 180 16.35 -7.80 -10.75
CA LYS A 180 15.14 -6.99 -10.55
C LYS A 180 14.31 -7.38 -9.33
N LYS A 181 14.89 -8.12 -8.39
CA LYS A 181 14.26 -8.41 -7.10
C LYS A 181 14.75 -7.45 -6.03
N THR A 182 13.90 -7.12 -5.09
CA THR A 182 14.29 -6.29 -3.94
C THR A 182 15.31 -7.04 -3.08
N VAL A 183 16.40 -6.37 -2.72
CA VAL A 183 17.38 -6.85 -1.74
C VAL A 183 17.24 -6.00 -0.48
N GLU A 184 16.93 -6.66 0.64
CA GLU A 184 16.75 -6.00 1.93
C GLU A 184 18.10 -5.66 2.56
N ALA A 185 18.28 -4.37 2.90
CA ALA A 185 19.44 -3.86 3.61
C ALA A 185 19.20 -3.90 5.12
N HIS A 186 18.05 -3.38 5.56
CA HIS A 186 17.65 -3.31 6.97
C HIS A 186 16.17 -3.63 7.14
N SER A 187 15.80 -4.16 8.30
CA SER A 187 14.41 -4.44 8.64
C SER A 187 14.21 -4.36 10.14
N HIS A 188 13.13 -3.70 10.54
CA HIS A 188 12.72 -3.55 11.93
C HIS A 188 11.22 -3.80 12.06
N THR A 189 10.83 -4.38 13.19
CA THR A 189 9.44 -4.67 13.52
C THR A 189 9.15 -4.29 14.96
N ALA A 190 7.94 -3.83 15.23
CA ALA A 190 7.43 -3.61 16.57
C ALA A 190 5.99 -4.12 16.67
N ASP A 191 5.84 -5.23 17.40
CA ASP A 191 4.55 -5.85 17.68
C ASP A 191 4.15 -5.58 19.13
N PHE A 192 2.90 -5.16 19.33
CA PHE A 192 2.34 -4.86 20.64
C PHE A 192 0.84 -5.08 20.69
N ALA A 193 0.27 -5.15 21.89
CA ALA A 193 -1.18 -5.19 22.09
C ALA A 193 -1.63 -4.15 23.10
N LEU A 194 -2.81 -3.58 22.88
CA LEU A 194 -3.56 -2.71 23.77
C LEU A 194 -4.72 -3.45 24.47
N GLN A 195 -5.01 -4.67 24.02
CA GLN A 195 -6.05 -5.53 24.57
C GLN A 195 -5.58 -6.99 24.59
N GLN A 196 -5.68 -7.63 25.76
CA GLN A 196 -5.43 -9.06 25.92
C GLN A 196 -6.37 -9.62 27.00
N GLU A 197 -7.00 -10.77 26.73
CA GLU A 197 -7.82 -11.51 27.71
C GLU A 197 -8.85 -10.67 28.49
N GLY A 198 -9.55 -9.77 27.81
CA GLY A 198 -10.57 -8.92 28.42
C GLY A 198 -10.01 -7.79 29.30
N ARG A 199 -8.70 -7.55 29.26
CA ARG A 199 -8.02 -6.42 29.88
C ARG A 199 -7.57 -5.44 28.79
N THR A 200 -7.62 -4.15 29.11
CA THR A 200 -7.06 -3.08 28.31
C THR A 200 -5.79 -2.57 28.99
N GLY A 201 -4.76 -2.28 28.19
CA GLY A 201 -3.43 -1.88 28.67
C GLY A 201 -2.37 -2.19 27.62
N PHE A 202 -1.20 -1.58 27.74
CA PHE A 202 -0.07 -1.90 26.87
C PHE A 202 0.54 -3.25 27.26
N PHE A 203 0.68 -4.13 26.27
CA PHE A 203 1.36 -5.41 26.35
C PHE A 203 2.45 -5.39 25.27
N GLY A 204 3.70 -5.54 25.70
CA GLY A 204 4.89 -5.39 24.87
C GLY A 204 6.07 -4.94 25.73
N ASP A 205 7.22 -4.73 25.09
CA ASP A 205 8.36 -4.05 25.72
C ASP A 205 8.28 -2.54 25.42
N PRO A 206 7.96 -1.68 26.40
CA PRO A 206 7.78 -0.25 26.17
C PRO A 206 9.09 0.45 25.79
N ASP A 207 10.22 0.01 26.33
CA ASP A 207 11.54 0.60 26.03
C ASP A 207 11.96 0.20 24.60
N ALA A 208 11.68 -1.03 24.19
CA ALA A 208 11.95 -1.47 22.82
C ALA A 208 11.01 -0.79 21.80
N LEU A 209 9.73 -0.57 22.14
CA LEU A 209 8.83 0.20 21.29
C LEU A 209 9.31 1.65 21.14
N ALA A 210 9.72 2.30 22.23
CA ALA A 210 10.30 3.64 22.17
C ALA A 210 11.55 3.67 21.27
N ALA A 211 12.44 2.68 21.39
CA ALA A 211 13.60 2.56 20.51
C ALA A 211 13.22 2.35 19.03
N PHE A 212 12.16 1.60 18.74
CA PHE A 212 11.64 1.47 17.38
C PHE A 212 11.13 2.82 16.84
N MET A 213 10.39 3.58 17.65
CA MET A 213 9.87 4.89 17.26
C MET A 213 11.01 5.89 17.01
N ASP A 214 12.05 5.89 17.84
CA ASP A 214 13.26 6.70 17.63
C ASP A 214 13.95 6.32 16.30
N THR A 215 14.07 5.02 16.00
CA THR A 215 14.62 4.53 14.73
C THR A 215 13.76 4.96 13.54
N ALA A 216 12.43 4.82 13.64
CA ALA A 216 11.49 5.27 12.61
C ALA A 216 11.63 6.77 12.32
N GLU A 217 11.65 7.58 13.39
CA GLU A 217 11.80 9.03 13.28
C GLU A 217 13.14 9.41 12.64
N GLY A 218 14.22 8.71 12.99
CA GLY A 218 15.54 8.89 12.38
C GLY A 218 15.55 8.61 10.87
N TYR A 219 14.94 7.50 10.44
CA TYR A 219 14.79 7.18 9.02
C TYR A 219 13.94 8.23 8.30
N ILE A 220 12.78 8.60 8.86
CA ILE A 220 11.85 9.55 8.23
C ILE A 220 12.48 10.94 8.08
N LYS A 221 13.20 11.44 9.09
CA LYS A 221 13.90 12.73 9.04
C LYS A 221 15.02 12.78 8.00
N SER A 222 15.61 11.62 7.70
CA SER A 222 16.73 11.47 6.76
C SER A 222 16.28 11.10 5.34
N SER A 223 14.97 11.05 5.09
CA SER A 223 14.39 10.55 3.85
C SER A 223 13.43 11.56 3.20
N LEU A 224 13.19 11.39 1.90
CA LEU A 224 12.22 12.17 1.14
C LEU A 224 10.97 11.31 0.87
N LEU A 225 9.79 11.81 1.23
CA LEU A 225 8.54 11.08 0.99
C LEU A 225 8.24 10.95 -0.51
N LEU A 226 8.14 9.72 -1.01
CA LEU A 226 7.65 9.41 -2.35
C LEU A 226 6.13 9.32 -2.37
N VAL A 227 5.57 8.51 -1.46
CA VAL A 227 4.13 8.31 -1.33
C VAL A 227 3.78 7.92 0.10
N SER A 228 2.68 8.46 0.61
CA SER A 228 2.04 8.05 1.86
C SER A 228 0.57 7.82 1.58
N THR A 229 0.01 6.74 2.13
CA THR A 229 -1.43 6.47 2.14
C THR A 229 -2.05 6.60 3.52
N ASP A 230 -1.31 7.18 4.46
CA ASP A 230 -1.73 7.39 5.84
C ASP A 230 -3.09 8.09 5.94
N GLN A 231 -3.87 7.71 6.95
CA GLN A 231 -5.21 8.26 7.20
C GLN A 231 -6.15 8.17 5.97
N GLY A 232 -5.86 7.26 5.04
CA GLY A 232 -6.60 7.07 3.81
C GLY A 232 -6.44 8.23 2.82
N ARG A 233 -5.31 8.95 2.88
CA ARG A 233 -5.02 10.09 1.99
C ARG A 233 -3.68 9.88 1.30
N LEU A 234 -3.66 10.16 0.01
CA LEU A 234 -2.42 10.22 -0.75
C LEU A 234 -1.66 11.51 -0.41
N ALA A 235 -0.41 11.39 0.00
CA ALA A 235 0.54 12.49 0.13
C ALA A 235 1.87 12.14 -0.54
N TYR A 236 2.55 13.13 -1.10
CA TYR A 236 3.82 12.96 -1.81
C TYR A 236 4.61 14.28 -1.78
N SER A 237 5.93 14.20 -1.98
CA SER A 237 6.78 15.37 -2.11
C SER A 237 6.66 16.00 -3.50
N THR A 238 6.82 17.33 -3.58
CA THR A 238 6.99 18.04 -4.86
C THR A 238 8.28 18.87 -4.84
N PRO A 239 8.80 19.33 -6.00
CA PRO A 239 9.98 20.20 -6.05
C PRO A 239 9.88 21.44 -5.13
N GLU A 240 8.69 22.04 -5.00
CA GLU A 240 8.45 23.20 -4.13
C GLU A 240 8.17 22.84 -2.67
N ARG A 241 7.73 21.61 -2.43
CA ARG A 241 7.30 21.13 -1.11
C ARG A 241 7.82 19.71 -0.88
N PRO A 242 9.14 19.54 -0.64
CA PRO A 242 9.66 18.29 -0.12
C PRO A 242 9.02 18.01 1.24
N VAL A 243 8.47 16.81 1.41
CA VAL A 243 7.82 16.38 2.65
C VAL A 243 8.75 15.45 3.40
N THR A 244 9.19 15.91 4.57
CA THR A 244 9.65 15.06 5.66
C THR A 244 8.47 14.97 6.62
N LEU A 245 7.75 13.84 6.62
CA LEU A 245 6.59 13.69 7.51
C LEU A 245 7.08 13.78 8.96
N ASN A 246 6.37 14.56 9.78
CA ASN A 246 6.42 14.38 11.22
C ASN A 246 5.24 13.47 11.51
N HIS A 247 5.50 12.21 11.86
CA HIS A 247 4.41 11.30 12.21
C HIS A 247 3.77 11.84 13.49
N ASP A 248 2.45 12.07 13.46
CA ASP A 248 1.73 12.57 14.64
C ASP A 248 1.51 11.40 15.59
N ASP A 249 2.49 11.18 16.45
CA ASP A 249 2.46 10.12 17.45
C ASP A 249 1.57 10.47 18.65
N SER A 250 0.81 11.59 18.60
CA SER A 250 -0.08 12.04 19.68
C SER A 250 -1.09 10.97 20.10
N PHE A 251 -1.50 10.11 19.18
CA PHE A 251 -2.32 8.95 19.50
C PHE A 251 -1.66 8.07 20.58
N PHE A 252 -0.34 7.87 20.54
CA PHE A 252 0.41 7.05 21.51
C PHE A 252 0.86 7.86 22.73
N THR A 253 1.25 9.12 22.56
CA THR A 253 1.77 9.97 23.66
C THR A 253 0.67 10.47 24.58
N ASP A 254 -0.49 10.85 24.05
CA ASP A 254 -1.49 11.58 24.82
C ASP A 254 -2.51 10.63 25.47
N SER A 255 -2.77 9.48 24.83
CA SER A 255 -3.83 8.56 25.28
C SER A 255 -3.32 7.32 26.03
N TRP A 256 -2.04 6.95 25.88
CA TRP A 256 -1.48 5.72 26.48
C TRP A 256 -0.19 5.88 27.28
N ASN A 257 0.37 7.10 27.41
CA ASN A 257 1.52 7.46 28.28
C ASN A 257 2.46 6.27 28.58
N VAL A 258 2.98 5.64 27.52
CA VAL A 258 3.63 4.31 27.58
C VAL A 258 5.01 4.40 28.24
N THR A 259 5.60 5.58 28.26
CA THR A 259 6.81 5.89 28.99
C THR A 259 6.56 7.21 29.71
N GLU A 260 6.66 7.27 31.04
CA GLU A 260 6.76 8.57 31.76
C GLU A 260 8.08 9.33 31.41
N LYS A 261 8.66 9.05 30.25
CA LYS A 261 9.86 9.60 29.65
C LYS A 261 9.64 9.76 28.15
N TRP A 262 8.78 10.70 27.79
CA TRP A 262 8.99 11.46 26.58
C TRP A 262 8.58 12.91 26.82
N ASP A 263 9.50 13.66 27.41
CA ASP A 263 9.53 15.12 27.41
C ASP A 263 10.03 15.61 26.03
N GLY A 264 9.17 15.40 25.03
CA GLY A 264 9.27 16.08 23.74
C GLY A 264 9.18 17.58 23.98
N ARG A 265 10.35 18.23 24.09
CA ARG A 265 10.61 19.67 24.06
C ARG A 265 9.42 20.55 24.45
N GLU A 266 9.40 20.98 25.71
CA GLU A 266 8.78 22.26 26.06
C GLU A 266 9.37 23.34 25.13
N THR A 267 8.58 23.77 24.15
CA THR A 267 8.82 25.06 23.50
C THR A 267 8.45 26.13 24.51
N ILE A 268 9.51 26.72 25.05
CA ILE A 268 9.57 28.02 25.71
C ILE A 268 8.66 29.02 24.97
N GLU A 269 7.71 29.63 25.70
CA GLU A 269 7.32 31.03 25.46
C GLU A 269 8.24 31.96 26.25
#